data_AF-A0A9D6CQV3-F1
#
_entry.id   AF-A0A9D6CQV3-F1
#
_cell.length_a   1.000
_cell.length_b   1.000
_cell.length_c   1.000
_cell.angle_alpha   90.00
_cell.angle_beta   90.00
_cell.angle_gamma   90.00
#
_symmetry.space_group_name_H-M   'P 1'
#
loop_
_entity.id
_entity.type
_entity.pdbx_description
1 polymer ?
#
loop_
_entity_poly.entity_id
_entity_poly.type
_entity_poly.pdbx_seq_one_letter_code
_entity_poly.pdbx_strand_id
1 'polypeptide(L)'
;MTAEQEFYSPQREAAMFYGLFLRGHSADSIRQEIDISPSLFRKWMRAREWDQKFRDDLQKMYQYRKQVLAIFDSLVTSEKAMTSWQ
;
A
#
# COMPACT_ATOMS: atom_id res chain seq x y z
N MET A 1 10.01 3.04 22.41
CA MET A 1 9.96 2.82 20.94
C MET A 1 10.34 1.36 20.73
N THR A 2 9.35 0.49 20.50
CA THR A 2 9.60 -0.95 20.30
C THR A 2 9.97 -1.22 18.84
N ALA A 3 10.89 -2.16 18.62
CA ALA A 3 11.45 -2.52 17.30
C ALA A 3 10.40 -2.90 16.23
N GLU A 4 9.15 -3.10 16.60
CA GLU A 4 8.04 -3.39 15.69
C GLU A 4 7.70 -2.21 14.77
N GLN A 5 7.90 -0.95 15.19
CA GLN A 5 7.59 0.21 14.34
C GLN A 5 8.60 0.42 13.19
N GLU A 6 9.83 -0.09 13.32
CA GLU A 6 10.84 -0.03 12.24
C GLU A 6 10.52 -0.99 11.08
N PHE A 7 9.58 -1.92 11.26
CA PHE A 7 9.18 -2.89 10.22
C PHE A 7 8.18 -2.34 9.21
N TYR A 8 7.60 -1.16 9.43
CA TYR A 8 6.49 -0.62 8.62
C TYR A 8 6.83 0.71 7.95
N SER A 9 8.02 0.84 7.33
CA SER A 9 8.18 1.95 6.38
C SER A 9 7.45 1.62 5.07
N PRO A 10 6.78 2.59 4.42
CA PRO A 10 6.13 2.34 3.14
C PRO A 10 7.07 1.73 2.10
N GLN A 11 8.35 2.11 2.13
CA GLN A 11 9.40 1.60 1.26
C GLN A 11 9.66 0.11 1.50
N ARG A 12 9.79 -0.30 2.76
CA ARG A 12 10.08 -1.70 3.10
C ARG A 12 8.92 -2.61 2.73
N GLU A 13 7.68 -2.17 2.98
CA GLU A 13 6.50 -2.94 2.60
C GLU A 13 6.32 -2.99 1.08
N ALA A 14 6.55 -1.89 0.37
CA ALA A 14 6.55 -1.89 -1.09
C ALA A 14 7.63 -2.82 -1.68
N ALA A 15 8.82 -2.87 -1.06
CA ALA A 15 9.88 -3.79 -1.45
C ALA A 15 9.49 -5.26 -1.24
N MET A 16 8.78 -5.57 -0.15
CA MET A 16 8.23 -6.92 0.08
C MET A 16 7.24 -7.32 -1.02
N PHE A 17 6.28 -6.44 -1.34
CA PHE A 17 5.33 -6.66 -2.42
C PHE A 17 6.01 -6.77 -3.80
N TYR A 18 7.03 -5.94 -4.04
CA TYR A 18 7.85 -6.01 -5.24
C TYR A 18 8.57 -7.36 -5.37
N GLY A 19 9.06 -7.92 -4.27
CA GLY A 19 9.61 -9.27 -4.24
C GLY A 19 8.59 -10.38 -4.59
N LEU A 20 7.29 -10.18 -4.35
CA LEU A 20 6.25 -11.09 -4.85
C LEU A 20 6.07 -10.93 -6.37
N PHE A 21 6.03 -9.68 -6.86
CA PHE A 21 5.93 -9.40 -8.29
C PHE A 21 7.08 -10.06 -9.08
N LEU A 22 8.33 -9.92 -8.63
CA LEU A 22 9.49 -10.55 -9.26
C LEU A 22 9.43 -12.09 -9.28
N ARG A 23 8.63 -12.71 -8.41
CA ARG A 23 8.40 -14.16 -8.37
C ARG A 23 7.23 -14.61 -9.26
N GLY A 24 6.68 -13.71 -10.08
CA GLY A 24 5.64 -14.02 -11.05
C GLY A 24 4.21 -13.74 -10.58
N HIS A 25 4.01 -13.14 -9.39
CA HIS A 25 2.69 -12.65 -9.02
C HIS A 25 2.30 -11.45 -9.90
N SER A 26 1.03 -11.38 -10.30
CA SER A 26 0.57 -10.26 -11.13
C SER A 26 0.59 -8.95 -10.35
N ALA A 27 1.05 -7.88 -11.00
CA ALA A 27 1.05 -6.54 -10.39
C ALA A 27 -0.37 -6.11 -9.99
N ASP A 28 -1.39 -6.46 -10.78
CA ASP A 28 -2.78 -6.08 -10.49
C ASP A 28 -3.34 -6.78 -9.25
N SER A 29 -3.04 -8.06 -9.03
CA SER A 29 -3.42 -8.76 -7.80
C SER A 29 -2.76 -8.11 -6.58
N ILE A 30 -1.47 -7.78 -6.67
CA ILE A 30 -0.74 -7.14 -5.58
C ILE A 30 -1.30 -5.74 -5.29
N ARG A 31 -1.63 -4.94 -6.32
CA ARG A 31 -2.28 -3.63 -6.13
C ARG A 31 -3.59 -3.74 -5.37
N GLN A 32 -4.40 -4.75 -5.67
CA GLN A 32 -5.66 -4.98 -4.97
C GLN A 32 -5.46 -5.36 -3.50
N GLU A 33 -4.39 -6.09 -3.18
CA GLU A 33 -4.04 -6.42 -1.79
C GLU A 33 -3.52 -5.20 -1.01
N ILE A 34 -2.79 -4.30 -1.67
CA ILE A 34 -2.28 -3.07 -1.05
C ILE A 34 -3.40 -2.03 -0.88
N ASP A 35 -4.27 -1.89 -1.88
CA ASP A 35 -5.18 -0.74 -1.94
C ASP A 35 -6.36 -0.85 -0.96
N ILE A 36 -6.73 0.29 -0.39
CA ILE A 36 -8.02 0.48 0.26
C ILE A 36 -8.89 1.26 -0.71
N SER A 37 -9.97 0.65 -1.17
CA SER A 37 -10.86 1.32 -2.11
C SER A 37 -11.39 2.66 -1.55
N PRO A 38 -11.40 3.76 -2.34
CA PRO A 38 -11.89 5.05 -1.87
C PRO A 38 -13.35 5.01 -1.38
N SER A 39 -14.17 4.11 -1.93
CA SER A 39 -15.56 3.91 -1.50
C SER A 39 -15.64 3.34 -0.08
N LEU A 40 -14.82 2.33 0.23
CA LEU A 40 -14.75 1.72 1.56
C LEU A 40 -14.24 2.72 2.60
N PHE A 41 -13.16 3.44 2.27
CA PHE A 41 -12.64 4.50 3.13
C PHE A 41 -13.70 5.56 3.46
N ARG A 42 -14.40 6.08 2.43
CA ARG A 42 -15.49 7.06 2.63
C ARG A 42 -16.68 6.49 3.41
N LYS A 43 -16.96 5.19 3.30
CA LYS A 43 -18.02 4.53 4.07
C LYS A 43 -17.68 4.55 5.56
N TRP A 44 -16.47 4.13 5.91
CA TRP A 44 -16.01 4.09 7.30
C TRP A 44 -15.87 5.48 7.93
N MET A 45 -15.36 6.47 7.18
CA MET A 45 -15.27 7.87 7.67
C MET A 45 -16.63 8.51 8.00
N ARG A 46 -17.72 8.04 7.39
CA ARG A 46 -19.07 8.59 7.58
C ARG A 46 -19.91 7.82 8.60
N ALA A 47 -19.47 6.65 9.03
CA ALA A 47 -20.23 5.85 9.98
C ALA A 47 -20.25 6.54 11.36
N ARG A 48 -21.45 6.66 11.92
CA ARG A 48 -21.73 7.43 13.15
C ARG A 48 -21.20 6.75 14.41
N GLU A 49 -20.99 5.44 14.33
CA GLU A 49 -20.50 4.61 15.43
C GLU A 49 -19.01 4.78 15.73
N TRP A 50 -18.25 5.43 14.85
CA TRP A 50 -16.79 5.60 15.02
C TRP A 50 -16.43 6.93 15.68
N ASP A 51 -15.62 6.86 16.72
CA ASP A 51 -15.05 8.03 17.39
C ASP A 51 -14.00 8.76 16.52
N GLN A 52 -13.57 9.93 16.99
CA GLN A 52 -12.58 10.74 16.27
C GLN A 52 -11.23 10.04 16.15
N LYS A 53 -10.83 9.29 17.19
CA LYS A 53 -9.54 8.58 17.21
C LYS A 53 -9.50 7.52 16.11
N PHE A 54 -10.58 6.76 15.94
CA PHE A 54 -10.70 5.78 14.87
C PHE A 54 -10.60 6.44 13.50
N ARG A 55 -11.23 7.60 13.29
CA ARG A 55 -11.15 8.34 12.02
C ARG A 55 -9.72 8.80 11.73
N ASP A 56 -9.01 9.28 12.74
CA ASP A 56 -7.61 9.70 12.62
C ASP A 56 -6.70 8.51 12.29
N ASP A 57 -6.89 7.37 12.96
CA ASP A 57 -6.13 6.15 12.71
C ASP A 57 -6.44 5.56 11.32
N LEU A 58 -7.70 5.60 10.91
CA LEU A 58 -8.13 5.19 9.57
C LEU A 58 -7.53 6.09 8.49
N GLN A 59 -7.48 7.41 8.70
CA GLN A 59 -6.84 8.36 7.79
C GLN A 59 -5.34 8.06 7.63
N LYS A 60 -4.64 7.79 8.73
CA LYS A 60 -3.21 7.40 8.71
C LYS A 60 -3.00 6.10 7.95
N MET A 61 -3.80 5.07 8.23
CA MET A 61 -3.73 3.79 7.51
C MET A 61 -3.97 3.99 6.01
N TYR A 62 -4.99 4.78 5.64
CA TYR A 62 -5.30 5.04 4.25
C TYR A 62 -4.15 5.73 3.51
N GLN A 63 -3.56 6.77 4.13
CA GLN A 63 -2.39 7.46 3.58
C GLN A 63 -1.19 6.52 3.43
N TYR A 64 -0.94 5.70 4.45
CA TYR A 64 0.13 4.72 4.44
C TYR A 64 -0.02 3.73 3.27
N ARG A 65 -1.21 3.14 3.07
CA ARG A 65 -1.47 2.23 1.95
C ARG A 65 -1.28 2.89 0.58
N LYS A 66 -1.67 4.16 0.45
CA LYS A 66 -1.42 4.93 -0.78
C LYS A 66 0.06 5.19 -1.04
N GLN A 67 0.85 5.43 0.01
CA GLN A 67 2.31 5.57 -0.12
C GLN A 67 2.96 4.25 -0.57
N VAL A 68 2.60 3.12 0.06
CA VAL A 68 3.08 1.79 -0.34
C VAL A 68 2.75 1.52 -1.80
N LEU A 69 1.49 1.75 -2.20
CA LEU A 69 1.02 1.53 -3.57
C LEU A 69 1.81 2.35 -4.59
N ALA A 70 2.03 3.65 -4.32
CA ALA A 70 2.77 4.53 -5.22
C ALA A 70 4.23 4.10 -5.41
N ILE A 71 4.89 3.66 -4.33
CA ILE A 71 6.27 3.15 -4.39
C ILE A 71 6.30 1.84 -5.19
N PHE A 72 5.38 0.92 -4.91
CA PHE A 72 5.27 -0.34 -5.65
C PHE A 72 5.04 -0.10 -7.15
N ASP A 73 4.13 0.80 -7.52
CA ASP A 73 3.87 1.16 -8.92
C ASP A 73 5.11 1.72 -9.62
N SER A 74 5.89 2.53 -8.91
CA SER A 74 7.15 3.08 -9.43
C SER A 74 8.18 1.98 -9.70
N LEU A 75 8.31 1.00 -8.80
CA LEU A 75 9.20 -0.15 -8.96
C LEU A 75 8.77 -1.03 -10.15
N VAL A 76 7.49 -1.38 -10.23
CA VAL A 76 6.95 -2.20 -11.34
C VAL A 76 7.12 -1.50 -12.69
N THR A 77 6.89 -0.18 -12.74
CA THR A 77 7.09 0.62 -13.96
C THR A 77 8.56 0.60 -14.39
N SER A 78 9.47 0.76 -13.43
CA SER A 78 10.92 0.73 -13.69
C SER A 78 11.36 -0.65 -14.21
N GLU A 79 10.90 -1.74 -13.60
CA GLU A 79 11.21 -3.10 -14.03
C GLU A 79 10.74 -3.37 -15.46
N LYS A 80 9.47 -3.04 -15.75
CA LYS A 80 8.92 -3.21 -17.10
C LYS A 80 9.70 -2.42 -18.14
N ALA A 81 10.13 -1.21 -17.80
CA ALA A 81 10.98 -0.42 -18.68
C ALA A 81 12.30 -1.15 -18.92
N MET A 82 13.00 -1.62 -17.87
CA MET A 82 14.26 -2.35 -17.98
C MET A 82 14.15 -3.64 -18.82
N THR A 83 13.14 -4.47 -18.56
CA THR A 83 12.94 -5.71 -19.33
C THR A 83 12.57 -5.44 -20.79
N SER A 84 11.93 -4.31 -21.10
CA SER A 84 11.58 -3.95 -22.49
C SER A 84 12.79 -3.56 -23.35
N TRP A 85 13.96 -3.31 -22.74
CA TRP A 85 15.21 -2.99 -23.44
C TRP A 85 16.15 -4.19 -23.60
N GLN A 86 15.69 -5.40 -23.25
CA GLN A 86 16.43 -6.66 -23.40
C GLN A 86 15.80 -7.52 -24.49
#